data_AF-A0A7D5I8V5-F1
#
_entry.id   AF-A0A7D5I8V5-F1
#
_cell.length_a   1.000
_cell.length_b   1.000
_cell.length_c   1.000
_cell.angle_alpha   90.00
_cell.angle_beta   90.00
_cell.angle_gamma   90.00
#
_symmetry.space_group_name_H-M   'P 1'
#
loop_
_entity.id
_entity.type
_entity.pdbx_description
1 polymer ?
#
loop_
_entity_poly.entity_id
_entity_poly.type
_entity_poly.pdbx_seq_one_letter_code
_entity_poly.pdbx_strand_id
1 'polypeptide(L)'
;MRSKINMIAVGLLSFGLMACEANKNNQLQESEVAKFDIKYCSDSAISDFKSGEGHYDSGRFDLAFDAFFKASTQDCANADFFIANMYANGQVEGNTKAEN
;
A
#
# COMPACT_ATOMS: atom_id res chain seq x y z
N MET A 1 -3.69 51.22 -39.97
CA MET A 1 -4.73 50.28 -39.47
C MET A 1 -4.23 49.63 -38.20
N ARG A 2 -5.05 49.58 -37.15
CA ARG A 2 -4.70 48.98 -35.84
C ARG A 2 -4.71 47.46 -35.97
N SER A 3 -3.70 46.77 -35.43
CA SER A 3 -3.92 45.48 -34.75
C SER A 3 -2.89 45.29 -33.65
N LYS A 4 -3.34 44.66 -32.56
CA LYS A 4 -2.77 44.66 -31.22
C LYS A 4 -2.22 43.27 -30.86
N ILE A 5 -1.05 43.26 -30.23
CA ILE A 5 -0.69 42.55 -28.98
C ILE A 5 -0.35 41.03 -29.01
N ASN A 6 0.93 40.79 -28.69
CA ASN A 6 1.61 39.85 -27.75
C ASN A 6 1.34 38.34 -27.64
N MET A 7 2.48 37.71 -27.25
CA MET A 7 2.64 36.59 -26.29
C MET A 7 2.46 35.19 -26.91
N ILE A 8 3.33 34.18 -26.73
CA ILE A 8 4.34 33.86 -25.71
C ILE A 8 5.40 32.96 -26.36
N ALA A 9 6.68 33.16 -26.02
CA ALA A 9 7.75 32.18 -26.22
C ALA A 9 7.87 31.28 -24.97
N VAL A 10 7.85 29.96 -25.12
CA VAL A 10 8.47 29.04 -24.14
C VAL A 10 9.04 27.84 -24.91
N GLY A 11 10.36 27.81 -25.03
CA GLY A 11 11.11 26.65 -25.48
C GLY A 11 11.11 25.58 -24.40
N LEU A 12 10.72 24.35 -24.76
CA LEU A 12 10.82 23.19 -23.90
C LEU A 12 12.23 22.60 -24.04
N LEU A 13 13.08 22.90 -23.07
CA LEU A 13 14.35 22.20 -22.84
C LEU A 13 14.04 20.74 -22.53
N SER A 14 14.49 19.85 -23.41
CA SER A 14 14.37 18.39 -23.28
C SER A 14 15.34 17.88 -22.21
N PHE A 15 14.88 17.71 -20.98
CA PHE A 15 15.57 16.89 -19.99
C PHE A 15 15.27 15.42 -20.30
N GLY A 16 16.30 14.67 -20.68
CA GLY A 16 16.21 13.26 -21.02
C GLY A 16 15.61 12.44 -19.88
N LEU A 17 14.50 11.75 -20.17
CA LEU A 17 13.89 10.76 -19.30
C LEU A 17 14.79 9.52 -19.32
N MET A 18 15.56 9.27 -18.26
CA MET A 18 16.22 7.97 -18.09
C MET A 18 15.18 7.00 -17.52
N ALA A 19 14.73 6.04 -18.32
CA ALA A 19 13.87 4.97 -17.83
C ALA A 19 14.68 4.05 -16.91
N CYS A 20 14.16 3.80 -15.71
CA CYS A 20 14.68 2.76 -14.83
C CYS A 20 14.11 1.42 -15.29
N GLU A 21 14.94 0.53 -15.83
CA GLU A 21 14.50 -0.82 -16.23
C GLU A 21 14.49 -1.74 -15.02
N ALA A 22 13.34 -2.36 -14.74
CA ALA A 22 13.25 -3.41 -13.74
C ALA A 22 13.94 -4.70 -14.26
N ASN A 23 14.95 -5.17 -13.54
CA ASN A 23 15.60 -6.45 -13.80
C ASN A 23 14.64 -7.60 -13.46
N LYS A 24 14.23 -8.39 -14.47
CA LYS A 24 13.27 -9.51 -14.33
C LYS A 24 13.93 -10.85 -14.03
N ASN A 25 15.11 -10.85 -13.41
CA ASN A 25 15.87 -12.07 -13.18
C ASN A 25 15.86 -12.42 -11.69
N ASN A 26 14.69 -12.76 -11.16
CA ASN A 26 14.62 -13.49 -9.89
C ASN A 26 13.57 -14.60 -9.97
N GLN A 27 13.88 -15.62 -10.77
CA GLN A 27 13.20 -16.91 -10.70
C GLN A 27 13.79 -17.68 -9.51
N LEU A 28 13.26 -17.44 -8.31
CA LEU A 28 13.51 -18.33 -7.18
C LEU A 28 12.68 -19.59 -7.41
N GLN A 29 13.36 -20.73 -7.52
CA GLN A 29 12.70 -22.02 -7.65
C GLN A 29 11.83 -22.29 -6.42
N GLU A 30 10.55 -22.61 -6.64
CA GLU A 30 9.63 -23.14 -5.64
C GLU A 30 10.11 -24.54 -5.19
N SER A 31 11.09 -24.58 -4.31
CA SER A 31 11.36 -25.78 -3.51
C SER A 31 10.52 -25.70 -2.24
N GLU A 32 9.52 -26.58 -2.13
CA GLU A 32 8.66 -26.85 -0.96
C GLU A 32 9.03 -26.04 0.30
N VAL A 33 8.55 -24.80 0.35
CA VAL A 33 8.64 -23.99 1.56
C VAL A 33 7.65 -24.60 2.53
N ALA A 34 8.14 -25.44 3.45
CA ALA A 34 7.46 -25.69 4.71
C ALA A 34 6.86 -24.36 5.15
N LYS A 35 5.51 -24.28 5.24
CA LYS A 35 4.75 -23.06 5.54
C LYS A 35 5.63 -22.14 6.37
N PHE A 36 6.14 -21.08 5.75
CA PHE A 36 6.95 -20.10 6.43
C PHE A 36 5.96 -19.31 7.28
N ASP A 37 5.47 -19.94 8.35
CA ASP A 37 4.65 -19.36 9.41
C ASP A 37 5.55 -18.44 10.25
N ILE A 38 6.38 -17.62 9.61
CA ILE A 38 6.90 -16.43 10.25
C ILE A 38 5.81 -15.37 10.15
N LYS A 39 4.70 -15.69 10.81
CA LYS A 39 3.75 -14.70 11.24
C LYS A 39 4.48 -13.92 12.33
N TYR A 40 5.15 -12.83 11.96
CA TYR A 40 5.76 -11.88 12.91
C TYR A 40 4.65 -11.16 13.67
N CYS A 41 3.85 -11.92 14.43
CA CYS A 41 2.73 -11.47 15.23
C CYS A 41 2.77 -12.21 16.55
N SER A 42 2.57 -11.50 17.65
CA SER A 42 2.33 -12.14 18.94
C SER A 42 1.08 -13.04 18.87
N ASP A 43 0.98 -14.04 19.75
CA ASP A 43 -0.18 -14.95 19.81
C ASP A 43 -1.50 -14.19 19.94
N SER A 44 -1.53 -13.08 20.68
CA SER A 44 -2.73 -12.27 20.88
C SER A 44 -3.16 -11.57 19.59
N ALA A 45 -2.21 -11.18 18.74
CA ALA A 45 -2.49 -10.56 17.44
C ALA A 45 -2.95 -11.56 16.37
N ILE A 46 -2.74 -12.87 16.56
CA ILE A 46 -2.98 -13.86 15.50
C ILE A 46 -4.43 -13.87 15.06
N SER A 47 -5.37 -13.79 16.01
CA SER A 47 -6.80 -13.83 15.72
C SER A 47 -7.24 -12.62 14.91
N ASP A 48 -6.88 -11.42 15.37
CA ASP A 48 -7.23 -10.16 14.72
C ASP A 48 -6.63 -10.08 13.32
N PHE A 49 -5.37 -10.50 13.15
CA PHE A 49 -4.73 -10.54 11.83
C PHE A 49 -5.48 -11.46 10.85
N LYS A 50 -5.87 -12.67 11.29
CA LYS A 50 -6.63 -13.60 10.44
C LYS A 50 -8.00 -13.06 10.08
N SER A 51 -8.65 -12.36 11.02
CA SER A 51 -9.91 -11.67 10.75
C SER A 51 -9.72 -10.57 9.71
N GLY A 52 -8.62 -9.82 9.81
CA GLY A 52 -8.24 -8.79 8.84
C GLY A 52 -8.05 -9.36 7.44
N GLU A 53 -7.30 -10.46 7.29
CA GLU A 53 -7.13 -11.17 6.02
C GLU A 53 -8.48 -11.56 5.41
N GLY A 54 -9.38 -12.15 6.21
CA GLY A 54 -10.71 -12.53 5.73
C GLY A 54 -11.55 -11.35 5.24
N HIS A 55 -11.49 -10.20 5.93
CA HIS A 55 -12.17 -8.98 5.48
C HIS A 55 -11.52 -8.37 4.24
N TYR A 56 -10.19 -8.39 4.18
CA TYR A 56 -9.40 -7.87 3.07
C TYR A 56 -9.71 -8.64 1.77
N ASP A 57 -9.70 -9.98 1.84
CA ASP A 57 -10.05 -10.86 0.72
C ASP A 57 -11.51 -10.69 0.27
N SER A 58 -12.38 -10.31 1.20
CA SER A 58 -13.79 -10.02 0.92
C SER A 58 -14.04 -8.60 0.39
N GLY A 59 -12.99 -7.78 0.24
CA GLY A 59 -13.08 -6.38 -0.18
C GLY A 59 -13.72 -5.43 0.84
N ARG A 60 -13.87 -5.86 2.10
CA ARG A 60 -14.43 -5.05 3.21
C ARG A 60 -13.30 -4.29 3.90
N PHE A 61 -12.76 -3.29 3.21
CA PHE A 61 -11.51 -2.62 3.60
C PHE A 61 -11.62 -1.83 4.90
N ASP A 62 -12.80 -1.30 5.24
CA ASP A 62 -13.05 -0.65 6.54
C ASP A 62 -12.80 -1.59 7.72
N LEU A 63 -13.31 -2.81 7.64
CA LEU A 63 -13.16 -3.83 8.69
C LEU A 63 -11.83 -4.53 8.64
N ALA A 64 -11.26 -4.70 7.44
CA ALA A 64 -9.89 -5.17 7.29
C ALA A 64 -8.92 -4.21 8.00
N PHE A 65 -9.10 -2.90 7.82
CA PHE A 65 -8.26 -1.89 8.44
C PHE A 65 -8.36 -1.95 9.97
N ASP A 66 -9.57 -1.99 10.52
CA ASP A 66 -9.77 -2.08 11.98
C ASP A 66 -9.12 -3.34 12.57
N ALA A 67 -9.28 -4.49 11.92
CA ALA A 67 -8.70 -5.74 12.37
C ALA A 67 -7.17 -5.75 12.27
N PHE A 68 -6.61 -5.26 11.16
CA PHE A 68 -5.16 -5.11 11.03
C PHE A 68 -4.60 -4.09 12.01
N PHE A 69 -5.28 -2.98 12.25
CA PHE A 69 -4.84 -1.98 13.23
C PHE A 69 -4.77 -2.58 14.65
N LYS A 70 -5.78 -3.38 15.05
CA LYS A 70 -5.74 -4.13 16.32
C LYS A 70 -4.62 -5.15 16.40
N ALA A 71 -4.31 -5.84 15.29
CA ALA A 71 -3.19 -6.77 15.25
C ALA A 71 -1.83 -6.05 15.31
N SER A 72 -1.70 -4.92 14.60
CA SER A 72 -0.52 -4.06 14.57
C SER A 72 -0.15 -3.57 15.97
N THR A 73 -1.13 -3.14 16.77
CA THR A 73 -0.90 -2.70 18.17
C THR A 73 -0.47 -3.82 19.12
N GLN A 74 -0.49 -5.07 18.65
CA GLN A 74 -0.12 -6.28 19.37
C GLN A 74 1.11 -6.95 18.72
N ASP A 75 2.06 -6.16 18.22
CA ASP A 75 3.33 -6.62 17.66
C ASP A 75 3.18 -7.54 16.43
N CYS A 76 2.26 -7.20 15.52
CA CYS A 76 2.08 -7.90 14.25
C CYS A 76 2.64 -7.09 13.07
N ALA A 77 3.91 -7.29 12.75
CA ALA A 77 4.58 -6.60 11.65
C ALA A 77 3.91 -6.88 10.28
N ASN A 78 3.31 -8.06 10.12
CA ASN A 78 2.54 -8.34 8.90
C ASN A 78 1.30 -7.44 8.82
N ALA A 79 0.65 -7.12 9.94
CA ALA A 79 -0.49 -6.21 9.94
C ALA A 79 -0.08 -4.80 9.50
N ASP A 80 1.09 -4.32 9.94
CA ASP A 80 1.65 -3.03 9.48
C ASP A 80 1.84 -2.99 7.97
N PHE A 81 2.34 -4.10 7.39
CA PHE A 81 2.48 -4.24 5.94
C PHE A 81 1.12 -4.13 5.23
N PHE A 82 0.10 -4.83 5.71
CA PHE A 82 -1.25 -4.75 5.12
C PHE A 82 -1.85 -3.35 5.24
N ILE A 83 -1.72 -2.70 6.39
CA ILE A 83 -2.16 -1.30 6.59
C ILE A 83 -1.48 -0.37 5.58
N ALA A 84 -0.16 -0.46 5.43
CA ALA A 84 0.58 0.35 4.47
C ALA A 84 0.13 0.09 3.03
N ASN A 85 -0.11 -1.18 2.67
CA ASN A 85 -0.65 -1.53 1.36
C ASN A 85 -2.04 -0.94 1.13
N MET A 86 -2.92 -0.97 2.14
CA MET A 86 -4.25 -0.38 2.03
C MET A 86 -4.20 1.13 1.80
N TYR A 87 -3.30 1.85 2.49
CA TYR A 87 -3.06 3.27 2.22
C TYR A 87 -2.54 3.51 0.80
N ALA A 88 -1.56 2.72 0.35
CA ALA A 88 -0.97 2.85 -0.98
C ALA A 88 -1.99 2.64 -2.10
N ASN A 89 -2.99 1.78 -1.87
CA ASN A 89 -4.05 1.49 -2.83
C ASN A 89 -5.30 2.38 -2.67
N GLY A 90 -5.29 3.34 -1.74
CA GLY A 90 -6.45 4.21 -1.47
C GLY A 90 -7.67 3.45 -0.94
N GLN A 91 -7.45 2.29 -0.33
CA GLN A 91 -8.49 1.41 0.23
C GLN A 91 -8.89 1.80 1.65
N VAL A 92 -8.10 2.67 2.30
CA VAL A 92 -8.48 3.31 3.55
C VAL A 92 -9.15 4.63 3.20
N GLU A 93 -10.45 4.72 3.42
CA GLU A 93 -11.09 6.04 3.47
C GLU A 93 -10.51 6.78 4.67
N GLY A 94 -9.85 7.91 4.42
CA GLY A 94 -9.32 8.76 5.49
C GLY A 94 -10.45 9.15 6.43
N ASN A 95 -10.51 8.51 7.59
CA ASN A 95 -11.55 8.74 8.58
C ASN A 95 -11.30 10.12 9.20
N THR A 96 -11.84 11.19 8.61
CA THR A 96 -11.87 12.53 9.21
C THR A 96 -12.89 12.62 10.34
N LYS A 97 -13.16 11.53 11.05
CA LYS A 97 -13.89 11.56 12.31
C LYS A 97 -12.85 11.76 13.40
N ALA A 98 -12.45 13.03 13.55
CA ALA A 98 -11.99 13.51 14.84
C ALA A 98 -12.99 13.04 15.89
N GLU A 99 -12.49 12.28 16.84
CA GLU A 99 -13.21 11.88 18.04
C GLU A 99 -13.75 13.15 18.71
N ASN A 100 -15.07 13.22 18.89
CA ASN A 100 -15.75 14.19 19.74
C ASN A 100 -16.04 13.55 21.09
#